data_AF-A0A537X8F1-F1
#
_entry.id   AF-A0A537X8F1-F1
#
_cell.length_a   1.000
_cell.length_b   1.000
_cell.length_c   1.000
_cell.angle_alpha   90.00
_cell.angle_beta   90.00
_cell.angle_gamma   90.00
#
_symmetry.space_group_name_H-M   'P 1'
#
loop_
_entity.id
_entity.type
_entity.pdbx_description
1 polymer ?
#
loop_
_entity_poly.entity_id
_entity_poly.type
_entity_poly.pdbx_seq_one_letter_code
_entity_poly.pdbx_strand_id
1 'polypeptide(L)'
;MAAIDLGTNSFHLVVARPTGNNRFEILARDKEVVRLGSGSGDMKELQPDAIERGVAALGRFRRIADTFGAEVHAVATSAVREAENREDFLEAALAKANIKIEVISGVEEARLIHLGVLQAVPVFDQQV
;
A
#
# COMPACT_ATOMS: atom_id res chain seq x y z
N MET A 1 4.29 -9.23 9.72
CA MET A 1 3.65 -8.93 8.43
C MET A 1 3.86 -7.46 8.11
N ALA A 2 3.86 -7.11 6.83
CA ALA A 2 3.99 -5.76 6.31
C ALA A 2 2.82 -5.49 5.36
N ALA A 3 2.09 -4.41 5.61
CA ALA A 3 1.02 -3.95 4.73
C ALA A 3 1.51 -2.72 3.97
N ILE A 4 1.35 -2.74 2.65
CA ILE A 4 1.64 -1.62 1.77
C ILE A 4 0.36 -1.19 1.08
N ASP A 5 0.02 0.09 1.21
CA ASP A 5 -1.10 0.71 0.50
C ASP A 5 -0.56 1.69 -0.54
N LEU A 6 -0.99 1.52 -1.79
CA LEU A 6 -0.53 2.28 -2.96
C LEU A 6 -1.65 3.19 -3.46
N GLY A 7 -1.76 4.35 -2.82
CA GLY A 7 -2.70 5.39 -3.22
C GLY A 7 -2.21 6.25 -4.38
N THR A 8 -3.12 7.09 -4.88
CA THR A 8 -2.85 8.04 -5.98
C THR A 8 -1.73 9.02 -5.66
N ASN A 9 -1.62 9.45 -4.41
CA ASN A 9 -0.72 10.53 -4.02
C ASN A 9 0.50 10.02 -3.24
N SER A 10 0.27 9.06 -2.34
CA SER A 10 1.30 8.52 -1.47
C SER A 10 1.16 7.02 -1.28
N PHE A 11 2.31 6.39 -1.03
CA PHE A 11 2.39 5.00 -0.62
C PHE A 11 2.66 4.95 0.88
N HIS A 12 2.07 3.97 1.55
CA HIS A 12 2.18 3.78 2.98
C HIS A 12 2.66 2.37 3.29
N LEU A 13 3.61 2.24 4.21
CA LEU A 13 4.07 0.96 4.76
C LEU A 13 3.75 0.92 6.25
N VAL A 14 3.22 -0.21 6.70
CA VAL A 14 3.14 -0.56 8.13
C VAL A 14 3.67 -1.97 8.33
N VAL A 15 4.70 -2.11 9.17
CA VAL A 15 5.18 -3.42 9.63
C VAL A 15 4.64 -3.68 11.02
N ALA A 16 3.98 -4.82 11.19
CA ALA A 16 3.34 -5.18 12.45
C ALA A 16 3.56 -6.65 12.81
N ARG A 17 3.57 -6.91 14.12
CA ARG A 17 3.63 -8.24 14.71
C ARG A 17 2.35 -8.51 15.50
N PRO A 18 1.68 -9.66 15.31
CA PRO A 18 0.57 -10.06 16.18
C PRO A 18 1.07 -10.29 17.61
N THR A 19 0.38 -9.74 18.60
CA THR A 19 0.72 -9.93 20.02
C THR A 19 -0.30 -10.79 20.79
N GLY A 20 -1.30 -11.33 20.08
CA GLY A 20 -2.42 -12.07 20.67
C GLY A 20 -3.66 -11.19 20.88
N ASN A 21 -4.80 -11.79 21.22
CA ASN A 21 -6.08 -11.10 21.46
C ASN A 21 -6.48 -10.13 20.33
N ASN A 22 -6.22 -10.52 19.08
CA ASN A 22 -6.49 -9.68 17.91
C ASN A 22 -5.75 -8.33 17.91
N ARG A 23 -4.63 -8.19 18.64
CA ARG A 23 -3.82 -6.97 18.71
C ARG A 23 -2.53 -7.10 17.90
N PHE A 24 -2.02 -5.95 17.51
CA PHE A 24 -0.78 -5.81 16.74
C PHE A 24 0.14 -4.81 17.42
N GLU A 25 1.42 -5.16 17.50
CA GLU A 25 2.52 -4.25 17.79
C GLU A 25 3.05 -3.70 16.48
N ILE A 26 3.16 -2.38 16.37
CA ILE A 26 3.73 -1.72 15.19
C ILE A 26 5.24 -1.64 15.35
N LEU A 27 5.96 -2.27 14.43
CA LEU A 27 7.42 -2.33 14.43
C LEU A 27 8.03 -1.19 13.58
N ALA A 28 7.38 -0.83 12.49
CA ALA A 28 7.82 0.27 11.62
C ALA A 28 6.65 0.87 10.84
N ARG A 29 6.81 2.14 10.46
CA ARG A 29 5.94 2.84 9.50
C ARG A 29 6.82 3.64 8.56
N ASP A 30 6.41 3.72 7.31
CA ASP A 30 7.03 4.61 6.33
C ASP A 30 5.98 5.16 5.36
N LYS A 31 6.27 6.31 4.75
CA LYS A 31 5.39 6.97 3.78
C LYS A 31 6.24 7.62 2.70
N GLU A 32 5.85 7.42 1.44
CA GLU A 32 6.46 8.10 0.30
C GLU A 32 5.40 8.89 -0.49
N VAL A 33 5.74 10.12 -0.90
CA VAL A 33 4.88 10.90 -1.79
C VAL A 33 5.32 10.64 -3.23
N VAL A 34 4.62 9.72 -3.90
CA VAL A 34 4.96 9.28 -5.26
C VAL A 34 4.25 10.11 -6.32
N ARG A 35 3.03 10.58 -6.00
CA ARG A 35 2.09 11.23 -6.94
C ARG A 35 1.87 10.38 -8.18
N LEU A 36 1.48 9.13 -7.97
CA LEU A 36 1.30 8.16 -9.05
C LEU A 36 0.23 8.60 -10.06
N GLY A 37 -0.81 9.30 -9.61
CA GLY A 37 -1.86 9.85 -10.48
C GLY A 37 -1.65 11.29 -10.95
N SER A 38 -0.47 11.90 -10.77
CA SER A 38 -0.23 13.26 -11.30
C SER A 38 0.17 13.20 -12.77
N GLY A 39 -0.81 13.34 -13.67
CA GLY A 39 -0.61 13.53 -15.10
C GLY A 39 -1.38 14.74 -15.60
N SER A 40 -0.82 15.50 -16.55
CA SER A 40 -1.45 16.69 -17.15
C SER A 40 -2.34 16.38 -18.37
N GLY A 41 -2.56 15.09 -18.67
CA GLY A 41 -3.41 14.61 -19.77
C GLY A 41 -4.63 13.84 -19.26
N ASP A 42 -5.29 13.09 -20.15
CA ASP A 42 -6.34 12.14 -19.74
C ASP A 42 -5.74 11.21 -18.66
N MET A 43 -6.41 11.14 -17.50
CA MET A 43 -6.01 10.46 -16.25
C MET A 43 -5.74 8.94 -16.36
N LYS A 44 -5.55 8.42 -17.57
CA LYS A 44 -5.53 7.01 -17.88
C LYS A 44 -4.14 6.40 -18.00
N GLU A 45 -3.06 7.19 -18.03
CA GLU A 45 -1.70 6.63 -18.09
C GLU A 45 -0.82 7.11 -16.94
N LEU A 46 -0.14 6.15 -16.31
CA LEU A 46 0.90 6.41 -15.33
C LEU A 46 2.14 6.93 -16.06
N GLN A 47 2.62 8.09 -15.63
CA GLN A 47 3.81 8.68 -16.22
C GLN A 47 5.07 7.84 -15.90
N PRO A 48 6.03 7.70 -16.84
CA PRO A 48 7.22 6.87 -16.62
C PRO A 48 8.03 7.27 -15.38
N ASP A 49 8.13 8.56 -15.08
CA ASP A 49 8.81 9.08 -13.90
C ASP A 49 8.06 8.74 -12.60
N ALA A 50 6.73 8.70 -12.64
CA ALA A 50 5.89 8.28 -11.53
C ALA A 50 6.03 6.78 -11.25
N ILE A 51 6.10 5.95 -12.30
CA ILE A 51 6.40 4.51 -12.19
C ILE A 51 7.77 4.31 -11.53
N GLU A 52 8.80 5.01 -12.00
CA GLU A 52 10.16 4.89 -11.45
C GLU A 52 10.21 5.27 -9.96
N ARG A 53 9.61 6.40 -9.58
CA ARG A 53 9.47 6.81 -8.16
C ARG A 53 8.73 5.76 -7.34
N GLY A 54 7.63 5.24 -7.87
CA GLY A 54 6.82 4.24 -7.18
C GLY A 54 7.59 2.95 -6.93
N VAL A 55 8.30 2.46 -7.94
CA VAL A 55 9.14 1.26 -7.81
C VAL A 55 10.31 1.48 -6.85
N ALA A 56 10.94 2.66 -6.86
CA ALA A 56 11.99 2.99 -5.90
C ALA A 56 11.48 3.00 -4.45
N ALA A 57 10.28 3.54 -4.23
CA ALA A 57 9.60 3.51 -2.94
C ALA A 57 9.31 2.07 -2.47
N LEU A 58 8.78 1.24 -3.37
CA LEU A 58 8.52 -0.18 -3.12
C LEU A 58 9.80 -0.94 -2.75
N GLY A 59 10.91 -0.70 -3.45
CA GLY A 59 12.21 -1.30 -3.12
C GLY A 59 12.70 -0.91 -1.73
N ARG A 60 12.45 0.33 -1.29
CA ARG A 60 12.74 0.76 0.08
C ARG A 60 11.84 0.04 1.09
N PHE A 61 10.54 -0.04 0.83
CA PHE A 61 9.59 -0.73 1.70
C PHE A 61 9.92 -2.22 1.84
N ARG A 62 10.35 -2.87 0.76
CA ARG A 62 10.83 -4.25 0.77
C ARG A 62 11.96 -4.44 1.77
N ARG A 63 12.99 -3.58 1.72
CA ARG A 63 14.13 -3.65 2.66
C ARG A 63 13.72 -3.47 4.12
N ILE A 64 12.78 -2.57 4.38
CA ILE A 64 12.23 -2.38 5.73
C ILE A 64 11.50 -3.66 6.18
N ALA A 65 10.64 -4.23 5.34
CA ALA A 65 9.94 -5.47 5.66
C ALA A 65 10.90 -6.65 5.90
N ASP A 66 11.94 -6.79 5.06
CA ASP A 66 12.95 -7.84 5.17
C ASP A 66 13.74 -7.75 6.48
N THR A 67 14.03 -6.54 6.97
CA THR A 67 14.69 -6.31 8.27
C THR A 67 13.93 -6.96 9.44
N PHE A 68 12.60 -7.04 9.33
CA PHE A 68 11.74 -7.65 10.33
C PHE A 68 11.29 -9.08 9.97
N GLY A 69 11.79 -9.65 8.87
CA GLY A 69 11.34 -10.95 8.35
C GLY A 69 9.83 -10.96 8.03
N ALA A 70 9.27 -9.82 7.64
CA ALA A 70 7.83 -9.66 7.47
C ALA A 70 7.40 -10.03 6.05
N GLU A 71 6.40 -10.91 5.94
CA GLU A 71 5.67 -11.13 4.69
C GLU A 71 4.95 -9.85 4.26
N VAL A 72 5.04 -9.51 2.97
CA VAL A 72 4.53 -8.27 2.38
C VAL A 72 3.20 -8.52 1.69
N HIS A 73 2.19 -7.74 2.06
CA HIS A 73 0.90 -7.63 1.37
C HIS A 73 0.77 -6.21 0.83
N ALA A 74 0.73 -6.06 -0.50
CA ALA A 74 0.63 -4.77 -1.16
C ALA A 74 -0.67 -4.66 -1.95
N VAL A 75 -1.43 -3.58 -1.70
CA VAL A 75 -2.66 -3.27 -2.42
C VAL A 75 -2.54 -1.94 -3.15
N ALA A 76 -3.13 -1.85 -4.33
CA ALA A 76 -3.24 -0.61 -5.08
C ALA A 76 -4.69 -0.21 -5.35
N THR A 77 -4.95 1.10 -5.27
CA THR A 77 -6.29 1.68 -5.36
C THR A 77 -6.48 2.46 -6.66
N SER A 78 -7.12 3.64 -6.63
CA SER A 78 -7.65 4.32 -7.82
C SER A 78 -6.65 4.56 -8.93
N ALA A 79 -5.47 5.14 -8.66
CA ALA A 79 -4.51 5.47 -9.72
C ALA A 79 -4.06 4.25 -10.55
N VAL A 80 -3.73 3.14 -9.92
CA VAL A 80 -3.32 1.91 -10.63
C VAL A 80 -4.52 1.19 -11.23
N ARG A 81 -5.66 1.20 -10.53
CA ARG A 81 -6.89 0.56 -11.01
C ARG A 81 -7.42 1.18 -12.30
N GLU A 82 -7.34 2.50 -12.41
CA GLU A 82 -7.89 3.27 -13.52
C GLU A 82 -6.90 3.45 -14.68
N ALA A 83 -5.62 3.18 -14.46
CA ALA A 83 -4.60 3.28 -15.49
C ALA A 83 -4.71 2.16 -16.55
N GLU A 84 -4.69 2.56 -17.83
CA GLU A 84 -4.64 1.69 -19.01
C GLU A 84 -3.29 0.96 -19.10
N ASN A 85 -2.19 1.60 -18.71
CA ASN A 85 -0.84 1.03 -18.69
C ASN A 85 -0.43 0.49 -17.31
N ARG A 86 -1.37 0.09 -16.45
CA ARG A 86 -1.07 -0.40 -15.10
C ARG A 86 -0.11 -1.59 -15.07
N GLU A 87 -0.15 -2.46 -16.07
CA GLU A 87 0.72 -3.64 -16.13
C GLU A 87 2.20 -3.27 -16.14
N ASP A 88 2.58 -2.16 -16.80
CA ASP A 88 3.96 -1.65 -16.78
C ASP A 88 4.46 -1.39 -15.34
N PHE A 89 3.58 -0.85 -14.50
CA PHE A 89 3.89 -0.61 -13.09
C PHE A 89 3.92 -1.90 -12.28
N LEU A 90 2.95 -2.80 -12.48
CA LEU A 90 2.85 -4.08 -11.75
C LEU A 90 4.04 -4.99 -12.06
N GLU A 91 4.42 -5.12 -13.33
CA GLU A 91 5.58 -5.89 -13.76
C GLU A 91 6.88 -5.28 -13.23
N ALA A 92 7.03 -3.95 -13.32
CA ALA A 92 8.22 -3.28 -12.78
C ALA A 92 8.35 -3.43 -11.26
N ALA A 93 7.23 -3.36 -10.52
CA ALA A 93 7.19 -3.60 -9.09
C ALA A 93 7.62 -5.02 -8.72
N LEU A 94 7.12 -6.03 -9.43
CA LEU A 94 7.52 -7.41 -9.22
C LEU A 94 9.00 -7.63 -9.59
N ALA A 95 9.42 -7.20 -10.78
CA ALA A 95 10.76 -7.46 -11.28
C ALA A 95 11.87 -6.72 -10.50
N LYS A 96 11.62 -5.47 -10.11
CA LYS A 96 12.65 -4.61 -9.50
C LYS A 96 12.56 -4.52 -7.98
N ALA A 97 11.38 -4.66 -7.41
CA ALA A 97 11.17 -4.57 -5.95
C ALA A 97 10.75 -5.89 -5.31
N ASN A 98 10.51 -6.95 -6.10
CA ASN A 98 10.00 -8.24 -5.63
C ASN A 98 8.75 -8.09 -4.74
N ILE A 99 7.84 -7.23 -5.18
CA ILE A 99 6.54 -6.99 -4.54
C ILE A 99 5.45 -7.27 -5.56
N LYS A 100 4.65 -8.30 -5.30
CA LYS A 100 3.39 -8.53 -6.00
C LYS A 100 2.34 -7.58 -5.44
N ILE A 101 1.66 -6.86 -6.32
CA ILE A 101 0.63 -5.90 -5.97
C ILE A 101 -0.73 -6.46 -6.37
N GLU A 102 -1.70 -6.38 -5.46
CA GLU A 102 -3.09 -6.68 -5.74
C GLU A 102 -3.85 -5.37 -6.02
N VAL A 103 -4.49 -5.28 -7.19
CA VAL A 103 -5.33 -4.13 -7.52
C VAL A 103 -6.74 -4.40 -7.03
N ILE A 104 -7.23 -3.59 -6.10
CA ILE A 104 -8.53 -3.82 -5.44
C ILE A 104 -9.62 -2.88 -5.95
N SER A 105 -10.86 -3.35 -5.91
CA SER A 105 -12.04 -2.53 -6.21
C SER A 105 -12.21 -1.40 -5.18
N GLY A 106 -12.89 -0.31 -5.55
CA GLY A 106 -13.21 0.76 -4.61
C GLY A 106 -14.12 0.31 -3.44
N VAL A 107 -14.96 -0.72 -3.67
CA VAL A 107 -15.78 -1.32 -2.60
C VAL A 107 -14.89 -2.05 -1.59
N GLU A 108 -13.91 -2.80 -2.07
CA GLU A 108 -12.98 -3.52 -1.21
C GLU A 108 -12.07 -2.57 -0.43
N GLU A 109 -11.60 -1.49 -1.08
CA GLU A 109 -10.87 -0.40 -0.42
C GLU A 109 -11.70 0.20 0.73
N ALA A 110 -12.97 0.55 0.48
CA ALA A 110 -13.87 1.08 1.50
C ALA A 110 -14.09 0.09 2.66
N ARG A 111 -14.25 -1.21 2.35
CA ARG A 111 -14.41 -2.28 3.35
C ARG A 111 -13.17 -2.41 4.23
N LEU A 112 -11.97 -2.41 3.65
CA LEU A 112 -10.70 -2.51 4.38
C LEU A 112 -10.45 -1.28 5.25
N ILE A 113 -10.75 -0.08 4.74
CA ILE A 113 -10.69 1.16 5.54
C ILE A 113 -11.63 1.07 6.74
N HIS A 114 -12.88 0.64 6.54
CA HIS A 114 -13.84 0.48 7.64
C HIS A 114 -13.34 -0.49 8.71
N LEU A 115 -12.81 -1.65 8.32
CA LEU A 115 -12.21 -2.61 9.25
C LEU A 115 -11.00 -2.05 9.98
N GLY A 116 -10.14 -1.31 9.29
CA GLY A 116 -8.99 -0.64 9.88
C GLY A 116 -9.39 0.38 10.96
N VAL A 117 -10.45 1.15 10.72
CA VAL A 117 -10.99 2.11 11.71
C VAL A 117 -11.56 1.39 12.93
N LEU A 118 -12.36 0.33 12.74
CA LEU A 118 -12.91 -0.46 13.85
C LEU A 118 -11.82 -1.08 14.73
N GLN A 119 -10.68 -1.41 14.15
CA GLN A 119 -9.54 -1.96 14.85
C GLN A 119 -8.69 -0.90 15.57
N ALA A 120 -8.62 0.32 15.02
CA ALA A 120 -7.83 1.42 15.56
C ALA A 120 -8.55 2.20 16.67
N VAL A 121 -9.88 2.24 16.62
CA VAL A 121 -10.71 2.89 17.62
C VAL A 121 -11.17 1.85 18.65
N PRO A 122 -11.00 2.08 19.96
CA PRO A 122 -11.62 1.24 20.98
C PRO A 122 -13.13 1.52 20.99
N VAL A 123 -13.87 0.95 20.05
CA VAL A 123 -15.33 1.16 19.92
C VAL A 123 -16.10 0.39 21.02
N PHE A 124 -15.45 -0.53 21.74
CA PHE A 124 -16.10 -1.42 22.74
C PHE A 124 -15.53 -1.33 24.17
N ASP A 125 -14.80 -0.28 24.54
CA ASP A 125 -14.33 -0.06 25.93
C ASP A 125 -15.23 0.90 26.74
N GLN A 126 -16.50 1.08 26.35
CA GLN A 126 -17.52 1.69 27.22
C GLN A 126 -18.54 0.65 27.68
N GLN A 127 -18.19 -0.08 28.74
CA GLN A 127 -19.19 -0.53 29.70
C GLN A 127 -19.46 0.64 30.64
N VAL A 128 -20.65 1.23 30.50
CA VAL A 128 -21.26 2.10 31.52
C VAL A 128 -21.71 1.22 32.69
#